data_AF-V7DBG1-F1
#
_entry.id   AF-V7DBG1-F1
#
_cell.length_a   1.000
_cell.length_b   1.000
_cell.length_c   1.000
_cell.angle_alpha   90.00
_cell.angle_beta   90.00
_cell.angle_gamma   90.00
#
_symmetry.space_group_name_H-M   'P 1'
#
loop_
_entity.id
_entity.type
_entity.pdbx_description
1 polymer ?
#
loop_
_entity_poly.entity_id
_entity_poly.type
_entity_poly.pdbx_seq_one_letter_code
_entity_poly.pdbx_strand_id
1 'polypeptide(L)'
;MELTTAAVAVTETSYSVICEMLRPGFDSLTGTKIELTHEPSDGESLIEARCKQDVESERKTLVLRLHFLHGARQMLIPNIFMPETMRHQRLGKRLIGALYQVAVAHDYTLFVVDMVPSFYDRLTLRGAVPIDPETVQITATTDLIGDVGSPKLSAGEDAQHFDIFALMRGSS
;
A
#
# COMPACT_ATOMS: atom_id res chain seq x y z
N MET A 1 -12.98 18.15 -17.15
CA MET A 1 -12.31 17.44 -18.27
C MET A 1 -12.60 15.96 -18.07
N GLU A 2 -13.00 15.20 -19.09
CA GLU A 2 -13.26 13.77 -18.84
C GLU A 2 -11.94 13.03 -18.60
N LEU A 3 -11.96 12.02 -17.72
CA LEU A 3 -10.80 11.16 -17.50
C LEU A 3 -10.50 10.38 -18.79
N THR A 4 -9.21 10.31 -19.13
CA THR A 4 -8.79 9.48 -20.26
C THR A 4 -9.03 8.00 -19.96
N THR A 5 -9.15 7.17 -21.00
CA THR A 5 -9.26 5.71 -20.83
C THR A 5 -8.10 5.13 -20.03
N ALA A 6 -6.89 5.68 -20.19
CA ALA A 6 -5.72 5.26 -19.41
C ALA A 6 -5.84 5.62 -17.92
N ALA A 7 -6.36 6.83 -17.62
CA ALA A 7 -6.59 7.29 -16.25
C ALA A 7 -7.65 6.43 -15.54
N VAL A 8 -8.73 6.07 -16.23
CA VAL A 8 -9.73 5.14 -15.69
C VAL A 8 -9.12 3.76 -15.47
N ALA A 9 -8.40 3.22 -16.45
CA ALA A 9 -7.84 1.87 -16.38
C ALA A 9 -6.83 1.70 -15.23
N VAL A 10 -5.90 2.64 -15.04
CA VAL A 10 -4.91 2.53 -13.94
C VAL A 10 -5.58 2.61 -12.57
N THR A 11 -6.64 3.42 -12.47
CA THR A 11 -7.36 3.65 -11.22
C THR A 11 -8.21 2.45 -10.84
N GLU A 12 -8.98 1.91 -11.79
CA GLU A 12 -9.77 0.68 -11.64
C GLU A 12 -8.88 -0.52 -11.28
N THR A 13 -7.76 -0.68 -11.98
CA THR A 13 -6.80 -1.77 -11.72
C THR A 13 -6.19 -1.64 -10.33
N SER A 14 -5.78 -0.43 -9.94
CA SER A 14 -5.27 -0.16 -8.59
C SER A 14 -6.32 -0.45 -7.52
N TYR A 15 -7.57 -0.01 -7.73
CA TYR A 15 -8.68 -0.26 -6.81
C TYR A 15 -8.96 -1.75 -6.62
N SER A 16 -8.95 -2.52 -7.71
CA SER A 16 -9.13 -3.97 -7.67
C SER A 16 -8.03 -4.65 -6.85
N VAL A 17 -6.77 -4.31 -7.10
CA VAL A 17 -5.61 -4.83 -6.36
C VAL A 17 -5.71 -4.49 -4.87
N ILE A 18 -6.05 -3.24 -4.53
CA ILE A 18 -6.22 -2.81 -3.14
C ILE A 18 -7.35 -3.61 -2.46
N CYS A 19 -8.48 -3.80 -3.15
CA CYS A 19 -9.59 -4.60 -2.63
C CYS A 19 -9.16 -6.05 -2.38
N GLU A 20 -8.52 -6.70 -3.35
CA GLU A 20 -8.07 -8.09 -3.23
C GLU A 20 -7.11 -8.29 -2.05
N MET A 21 -6.15 -7.37 -1.89
CA MET A 21 -5.13 -7.49 -0.86
C MET A 21 -5.60 -7.11 0.54
N LEU A 22 -6.50 -6.12 0.68
CA LEU A 22 -6.94 -5.64 1.99
C LEU A 22 -8.19 -6.35 2.52
N ARG A 23 -9.07 -6.87 1.64
CA ARG A 23 -10.32 -7.54 2.06
C ARG A 23 -10.12 -8.64 3.10
N PRO A 24 -9.16 -9.58 2.96
CA PRO A 24 -8.98 -10.63 3.96
C PRO A 24 -8.70 -10.10 5.37
N GLY A 25 -7.98 -8.97 5.49
CA GLY A 25 -7.76 -8.30 6.77
C GLY A 25 -8.99 -7.50 7.21
N PHE A 26 -9.67 -6.84 6.27
CA PHE A 26 -10.84 -6.02 6.53
C PHE A 26 -12.05 -6.84 6.99
N ASP A 27 -12.21 -8.09 6.54
CA ASP A 27 -13.28 -8.98 6.98
C ASP A 27 -13.23 -9.27 8.49
N SER A 28 -12.05 -9.12 9.11
CA SER A 28 -11.86 -9.27 10.56
C SER A 28 -12.04 -7.96 11.35
N LEU A 29 -12.28 -6.83 10.68
CA LEU A 29 -12.36 -5.49 11.25
C LEU A 29 -13.76 -4.90 11.03
N THR A 30 -14.13 -3.92 11.85
CA THR A 30 -15.40 -3.22 11.72
C THR A 30 -15.23 -1.86 11.02
N GLY A 31 -16.32 -1.36 10.43
CA GLY A 31 -16.34 -0.02 9.83
C GLY A 31 -15.38 0.17 8.65
N THR A 32 -15.00 -0.92 7.99
CA THR A 32 -14.09 -0.92 6.85
C THR A 32 -14.73 -0.30 5.62
N LYS A 33 -13.98 0.55 4.94
CA LYS A 33 -14.44 1.21 3.71
C LYS A 33 -13.24 1.43 2.79
N ILE A 34 -13.41 1.08 1.52
CA ILE A 34 -12.48 1.46 0.46
C ILE A 34 -13.30 2.31 -0.50
N GLU A 35 -12.85 3.54 -0.75
CA GLU A 35 -13.54 4.50 -1.60
C GLU A 35 -12.63 4.90 -2.74
N LEU A 36 -13.20 4.93 -3.94
CA LEU A 36 -12.59 5.52 -5.13
C LEU A 36 -13.36 6.78 -5.47
N THR A 37 -12.66 7.90 -5.58
CA THR A 37 -13.19 9.19 -6.04
C THR A 37 -12.41 9.64 -7.25
N HIS A 38 -13.12 10.14 -8.27
CA HIS A 38 -12.54 10.79 -9.43
C HIS A 38 -12.80 12.28 -9.33
N GLU A 39 -11.79 13.10 -9.60
CA GLU A 39 -11.87 14.56 -9.64
C GLU A 39 -11.49 15.04 -11.05
N PRO A 40 -12.43 14.94 -12.03
CA PRO A 40 -12.13 15.20 -13.44
C PRO A 40 -11.88 16.69 -13.75
N SER A 41 -12.22 17.59 -12.83
CA SER A 41 -11.84 19.01 -12.90
C SER A 41 -10.33 19.19 -12.86
N ASP A 42 -9.68 18.42 -11.99
CA ASP A 42 -8.26 18.57 -11.66
C ASP A 42 -7.40 17.51 -12.37
N GLY A 43 -8.05 16.54 -13.02
CA GLY A 43 -7.36 15.44 -13.70
C GLY A 43 -6.73 14.50 -12.68
N GLU A 44 -7.40 14.32 -11.55
CA GLU A 44 -6.93 13.55 -10.41
C GLU A 44 -7.92 12.45 -10.03
N SER A 45 -7.42 11.42 -9.36
CA SER A 45 -8.24 10.40 -8.69
C SER A 45 -7.66 10.09 -7.33
N LEU A 46 -8.49 9.57 -6.44
CA LEU A 46 -8.13 9.24 -5.07
C LEU A 46 -8.74 7.92 -4.65
N ILE A 47 -7.90 7.02 -4.11
CA ILE A 47 -8.36 5.83 -3.39
C ILE A 47 -8.00 5.97 -1.91
N GLU A 48 -8.99 5.80 -1.04
CA GLU A 48 -8.79 5.75 0.41
C GLU A 48 -9.33 4.45 0.98
N ALA A 49 -8.52 3.76 1.78
CA ALA A 49 -8.91 2.61 2.58
C ALA A 49 -8.88 2.98 4.06
N ARG A 50 -9.99 2.75 4.77
CA ARG A 50 -10.18 3.08 6.18
C ARG A 50 -10.79 1.91 6.95
N CYS A 51 -10.46 1.77 8.23
CA CYS A 51 -11.08 0.79 9.14
C CYS A 51 -11.26 1.37 10.54
N LYS A 52 -12.15 0.80 11.37
CA LYS A 52 -12.12 1.02 12.83
C LYS A 52 -11.15 0.03 13.46
N GLN A 53 -10.22 0.49 14.29
CA GLN A 53 -9.29 -0.39 15.03
C GLN A 53 -9.85 -0.86 16.36
N ASP A 54 -10.77 -0.09 16.94
CA ASP A 54 -11.47 -0.41 18.17
C ASP A 54 -12.97 -0.28 17.89
N VAL A 55 -13.75 -1.27 18.35
CA VAL A 55 -15.20 -1.33 18.19
C VAL A 55 -15.89 -0.18 18.91
N GLU A 56 -15.29 0.30 20.02
CA GLU A 56 -15.85 1.40 20.82
C GLU A 56 -15.46 2.79 20.27
N SER A 57 -14.51 2.86 19.33
CA SER A 57 -14.03 4.10 18.75
C SER A 57 -14.78 4.46 17.46
N GLU A 58 -15.32 5.67 17.39
CA GLU A 58 -15.86 6.23 16.15
C GLU A 58 -14.77 6.68 15.17
N ARG A 59 -13.50 6.72 15.60
CA ARG A 59 -12.39 7.17 14.75
C ARG A 59 -11.98 6.07 13.77
N LYS A 60 -12.18 6.34 12.48
CA LYS A 60 -11.64 5.51 11.40
C LYS A 60 -10.15 5.81 11.22
N THR A 61 -9.35 4.77 11.19
CA THR A 61 -7.93 4.82 10.88
C THR A 61 -7.73 4.77 9.36
N LEU A 62 -6.88 5.64 8.82
CA LEU A 62 -6.49 5.63 7.41
C LEU A 62 -5.43 4.56 7.19
N VAL A 63 -5.80 3.49 6.49
CA VAL A 63 -4.93 2.34 6.18
C VAL A 63 -4.11 2.62 4.94
N LEU A 64 -4.73 3.16 3.91
CA LEU A 64 -4.07 3.52 2.66
C LEU A 64 -4.71 4.79 2.11
N ARG A 65 -3.87 5.66 1.56
CA ARG A 65 -4.28 6.72 0.65
C ARG A 65 -3.40 6.64 -0.58
N LEU A 66 -4.01 6.67 -1.76
CA LEU A 66 -3.34 6.63 -3.05
C LEU A 66 -3.94 7.72 -3.95
N HIS A 67 -3.12 8.70 -4.30
CA HIS A 67 -3.47 9.78 -5.22
C HIS A 67 -2.95 9.48 -6.62
N PHE A 68 -3.71 9.90 -7.62
CA PHE A 68 -3.33 9.80 -9.03
C PHE A 68 -3.27 11.21 -9.61
N LEU A 69 -2.08 11.62 -10.05
CA LEU A 69 -1.90 12.84 -10.82
C LEU A 69 -1.84 12.45 -12.30
N HIS A 70 -2.99 12.39 -12.97
CA HIS A 70 -3.06 11.81 -14.33
C HIS A 70 -2.30 12.65 -15.35
N GLY A 71 -2.29 13.98 -15.20
CA GLY A 71 -1.52 14.88 -16.07
C GLY A 71 -0.01 14.62 -16.04
N ALA A 72 0.51 14.19 -14.88
CA ALA A 72 1.93 13.86 -14.69
C ALA A 72 2.23 12.36 -14.85
N ARG A 73 1.21 11.51 -15.00
CA ARG A 73 1.30 10.04 -14.93
C ARG A 73 1.98 9.57 -13.64
N GLN A 74 1.50 10.07 -12.50
CA GLN A 74 2.06 9.71 -11.19
C GLN A 74 1.01 9.11 -10.27
N MET A 75 1.46 8.15 -9.48
CA MET A 75 0.76 7.57 -8.35
C MET A 75 1.52 7.94 -7.08
N LEU A 76 0.83 8.51 -6.09
CA LEU A 76 1.44 8.97 -4.83
C LEU A 76 0.81 8.23 -3.65
N ILE A 77 1.63 7.62 -2.81
CA ILE A 77 1.21 7.03 -1.54
C ILE A 77 1.63 7.96 -0.40
N PRO A 78 0.79 8.92 0.03
CA PRO A 78 1.06 9.76 1.20
C PRO A 78 0.83 9.03 2.53
N ASN A 79 0.07 7.93 2.53
CA ASN A 79 -0.18 7.16 3.74
C ASN A 79 -0.33 5.68 3.45
N ILE A 80 0.47 4.87 4.13
CA ILE A 80 0.28 3.43 4.23
C ILE A 80 0.55 2.97 5.65
N PHE A 81 -0.48 2.43 6.29
CA PHE A 81 -0.45 2.02 7.68
C PHE A 81 -1.25 0.74 7.84
N MET A 82 -0.60 -0.32 8.31
CA MET A 82 -1.27 -1.60 8.55
C MET A 82 -1.79 -1.65 9.98
N PRO A 83 -3.10 -1.93 10.19
CA PRO A 83 -3.65 -2.26 11.50
C PRO A 83 -2.91 -3.42 12.15
N GLU A 84 -2.92 -3.48 13.48
CA GLU A 84 -2.15 -4.46 14.26
C GLU A 84 -2.42 -5.90 13.85
N THR A 85 -3.70 -6.23 13.65
CA THR A 85 -4.16 -7.54 13.15
C THR A 85 -3.60 -7.91 11.78
N MET A 86 -3.01 -6.96 11.05
CA MET A 86 -2.48 -7.10 9.68
C MET A 86 -0.95 -6.89 9.60
N ARG A 87 -0.26 -6.54 10.70
CA ARG A 87 1.17 -6.13 10.68
C ARG A 87 2.15 -7.25 10.34
N HIS A 88 1.81 -8.51 10.60
CA HIS A 88 2.75 -9.64 10.50
C HIS A 88 2.79 -10.32 9.11
N GLN A 89 2.03 -9.84 8.13
CA GLN A 89 1.94 -10.47 6.80
C GLN A 89 2.76 -9.76 5.72
N ARG A 90 3.65 -8.83 6.13
CA ARG A 90 4.39 -7.92 5.23
C ARG A 90 3.47 -7.18 4.25
N LEU A 91 2.19 -6.99 4.63
CA LEU A 91 1.15 -6.56 3.70
C LEU A 91 1.43 -5.19 3.09
N GLY A 92 1.95 -4.25 3.90
CA GLY A 92 2.33 -2.93 3.40
C GLY A 92 3.39 -2.98 2.30
N LYS A 93 4.44 -3.81 2.46
CA LYS A 93 5.48 -3.97 1.42
C LYS A 93 4.90 -4.58 0.14
N ARG A 94 4.12 -5.66 0.31
CA ARG A 94 3.48 -6.35 -0.81
C ARG A 94 2.52 -5.43 -1.56
N LEU A 95 1.79 -4.59 -0.85
CA LEU A 95 0.85 -3.64 -1.45
C LEU A 95 1.56 -2.56 -2.26
N ILE A 96 2.66 -1.98 -1.73
CA ILE A 96 3.52 -1.07 -2.50
C ILE A 96 4.04 -1.77 -3.76
N GLY A 97 4.47 -3.03 -3.65
CA GLY A 97 4.96 -3.81 -4.78
C GLY A 97 3.89 -4.06 -5.84
N ALA A 98 2.68 -4.42 -5.44
CA ALA A 98 1.57 -4.63 -6.35
C ALA A 98 1.17 -3.32 -7.06
N LEU A 99 1.10 -2.21 -6.32
CA LEU A 99 0.83 -0.89 -6.89
C LEU A 99 1.92 -0.43 -7.85
N TYR A 100 3.19 -0.79 -7.58
CA TYR A 100 4.29 -0.52 -8.52
C TYR A 100 4.09 -1.28 -9.84
N GLN A 101 3.66 -2.54 -9.80
CA GLN A 101 3.36 -3.30 -11.03
C GLN A 101 2.22 -2.67 -11.83
N VAL A 102 1.17 -2.18 -11.14
CA VAL A 102 0.09 -1.45 -11.80
C VAL A 102 0.62 -0.16 -12.44
N ALA A 103 1.45 0.61 -11.71
CA ALA A 103 2.04 1.83 -12.24
C ALA A 103 2.81 1.55 -13.55
N VAL A 104 3.73 0.58 -13.53
CA VAL A 104 4.51 0.19 -14.72
C VAL A 104 3.62 -0.27 -15.88
N ALA A 105 2.60 -1.09 -15.60
CA ALA A 105 1.70 -1.62 -16.64
C ALA A 105 0.91 -0.51 -17.37
N HIS A 106 0.71 0.64 -16.72
CA HIS A 106 -0.05 1.77 -17.26
C HIS A 106 0.82 2.98 -17.60
N ASP A 107 2.16 2.85 -17.57
CA ASP A 107 3.12 3.94 -17.80
C ASP A 107 2.99 5.11 -16.79
N TYR A 108 2.78 4.75 -15.52
CA TYR A 108 2.80 5.65 -14.38
C TYR A 108 4.05 5.43 -13.52
N THR A 109 4.49 6.50 -12.86
CA THR A 109 5.54 6.43 -11.84
C THR A 109 4.93 6.37 -10.45
N LEU A 110 5.44 5.48 -9.59
CA LEU A 110 4.99 5.37 -8.20
C LEU A 110 5.95 6.06 -7.24
N PHE A 111 5.40 6.92 -6.39
CA PHE A 111 6.11 7.57 -5.28
C PHE A 111 5.45 7.23 -3.95
N VAL A 112 6.27 7.17 -2.90
CA VAL A 112 5.81 7.26 -1.52
C VAL A 112 6.23 8.64 -1.01
N VAL A 113 5.27 9.41 -0.50
CA VAL A 113 5.42 10.84 -0.17
C VAL A 113 4.99 11.08 1.28
N ASP A 114 5.25 12.29 1.80
CA ASP A 114 4.86 12.73 3.15
C ASP A 114 5.31 11.77 4.26
N MET A 115 6.46 11.13 4.07
CA MET A 115 6.92 10.07 4.96
C MET A 115 7.58 10.60 6.23
N VAL A 116 7.35 9.90 7.33
CA VAL A 116 8.18 10.05 8.53
C VAL A 116 9.61 9.53 8.29
N PRO A 117 10.65 10.10 8.94
CA PRO A 117 12.05 9.75 8.68
C PRO A 117 12.36 8.25 8.80
N SER A 118 11.80 7.58 9.81
CA SER A 118 12.04 6.14 10.00
C SER A 118 11.51 5.27 8.84
N PHE A 119 10.46 5.72 8.15
CA PHE A 119 9.92 4.99 7.01
C PHE A 119 10.72 5.29 5.75
N TYR A 120 11.11 6.56 5.56
CA TYR A 120 12.04 7.00 4.53
C TYR A 120 13.33 6.17 4.54
N ASP A 121 14.01 6.11 5.70
CA ASP A 121 15.27 5.37 5.85
C ASP A 121 15.13 3.90 5.45
N ARG A 122 14.02 3.27 5.84
CA ARG A 122 13.75 1.86 5.50
C ARG A 122 13.55 1.64 4.01
N LEU A 123 12.88 2.55 3.31
CA LEU A 123 12.69 2.44 1.85
C LEU A 123 13.99 2.73 1.10
N THR A 124 14.76 3.73 1.53
CA THR A 124 16.07 4.03 0.95
C THR A 124 17.04 2.86 1.14
N LEU A 125 17.05 2.22 2.32
CA LEU A 125 17.83 0.99 2.57
C LEU A 125 17.44 -0.18 1.66
N ARG A 126 16.20 -0.18 1.15
CA ARG A 126 15.71 -1.17 0.18
C ARG A 126 16.02 -0.79 -1.27
N GLY A 127 16.69 0.34 -1.52
CA GLY A 127 16.98 0.80 -2.88
C GLY A 127 15.82 1.54 -3.55
N ALA A 128 14.89 2.14 -2.78
CA ALA A 128 14.04 3.20 -3.31
C ALA A 128 14.91 4.42 -3.63
N VAL A 129 14.57 5.17 -4.69
CA VAL A 129 15.36 6.32 -5.14
C VAL A 129 14.91 7.56 -4.36
N PRO A 130 15.78 8.20 -3.56
CA PRO A 130 15.46 9.45 -2.89
C PRO A 130 15.14 10.58 -3.89
N ILE A 131 14.07 11.33 -3.64
CA ILE A 131 13.75 12.55 -4.39
C ILE A 131 14.00 13.78 -3.51
N ASP A 132 13.47 13.76 -2.29
CA ASP A 132 13.64 14.78 -1.26
C ASP A 132 13.60 14.10 0.14
N PRO A 133 13.65 14.82 1.27
CA PRO A 133 13.65 14.21 2.61
C PRO A 133 12.41 13.41 3.00
N GLU A 134 11.28 13.56 2.30
CA GLU A 134 9.99 12.93 2.64
C GLU A 134 9.41 12.12 1.47
N THR A 135 10.09 12.12 0.31
CA THR A 135 9.67 11.45 -0.92
C THR A 135 10.73 10.49 -1.46
N VAL A 136 10.28 9.28 -1.81
CA VAL A 136 11.06 8.32 -2.59
C VAL A 136 10.27 7.81 -3.79
N GLN A 137 10.98 7.52 -4.87
CA GLN A 137 10.45 6.80 -6.01
C GLN A 137 10.64 5.29 -5.83
N ILE A 138 9.58 4.53 -6.09
CA ILE A 138 9.65 3.08 -6.14
C ILE A 138 10.05 2.65 -7.55
N THR A 139 11.05 1.78 -7.65
CA THR A 139 11.59 1.29 -8.93
C THR A 139 11.73 -0.23 -8.92
N ALA A 140 12.10 -0.82 -10.06
CA ALA A 140 12.30 -2.25 -10.20
C ALA A 140 13.41 -2.80 -9.26
N THR A 141 14.32 -1.94 -8.81
CA THR A 141 15.42 -2.33 -7.90
C THR A 141 15.05 -2.19 -6.43
N THR A 142 13.88 -1.64 -6.09
CA THR A 142 13.44 -1.50 -4.71
C THR A 142 13.02 -2.86 -4.14
N ASP A 143 13.69 -3.31 -3.08
CA ASP A 143 13.39 -4.58 -2.42
C ASP A 143 12.09 -4.50 -1.60
N LEU A 144 11.02 -5.09 -2.15
CA LEU A 144 9.70 -5.16 -1.53
C LEU A 144 9.32 -6.60 -1.10
N ILE A 145 10.27 -7.54 -1.15
CA ILE A 145 10.05 -8.96 -0.87
C ILE A 145 10.91 -9.40 0.33
N GLY A 146 12.20 -9.05 0.31
CA GLY A 146 13.20 -9.41 1.30
C GLY A 146 12.99 -8.74 2.66
N ASP A 147 13.90 -9.04 3.58
CA ASP A 147 13.86 -8.55 4.97
C ASP A 147 14.66 -7.28 5.22
N VAL A 148 15.31 -6.75 4.18
CA VAL A 148 16.07 -5.51 4.25
C VAL A 148 15.15 -4.38 4.72
N GLY A 149 15.58 -3.67 5.77
CA GLY A 149 14.81 -2.56 6.34
C GLY A 149 13.46 -2.96 6.93
N SER A 150 13.16 -4.24 7.21
CA SER A 150 12.03 -4.59 8.08
C SER A 150 12.30 -4.08 9.52
N PRO A 151 11.28 -3.67 10.30
CA PRO A 151 11.48 -3.37 11.72
C PRO A 151 12.16 -4.56 12.42
N LYS A 152 13.18 -4.31 13.22
CA LYS A 152 13.78 -5.36 14.05
C LYS A 152 12.76 -5.74 15.12
N LEU A 153 12.26 -6.97 15.08
CA LEU A 153 11.45 -7.52 16.17
C LEU A 153 12.32 -7.54 17.43
N SER A 154 11.78 -7.05 18.55
CA SER A 154 12.42 -7.22 19.86
C SER A 154 12.49 -8.72 20.19
N ALA A 155 13.60 -9.17 20.77
CA ALA A 155 13.79 -10.56 21.18
C ALA A 155 12.63 -11.01 22.09
N GLY A 156 11.77 -11.91 21.59
CA GLY A 156 10.59 -12.41 22.29
C GLY A 156 9.36 -12.69 21.42
N GLU A 157 9.30 -12.16 20.20
CA GLU A 157 8.14 -12.30 19.29
C GLU A 157 8.26 -13.44 18.24
N ASP A 158 9.21 -14.36 18.40
CA ASP A 158 9.46 -15.46 17.44
C ASP A 158 8.42 -16.60 17.51
N ALA A 159 7.46 -16.56 18.43
CA ALA A 159 6.56 -17.67 18.67
C ALA A 159 5.20 -17.50 17.98
N GLN A 160 5.17 -17.41 16.64
CA GLN A 160 4.08 -17.91 15.77
C GLN A 160 4.28 -17.45 14.32
N HIS A 161 5.24 -18.07 13.62
CA HIS A 161 5.29 -17.99 12.16
C HIS A 161 4.17 -18.89 11.60
N PHE A 162 3.00 -18.33 11.26
CA PHE A 162 1.94 -19.06 10.60
C PHE A 162 2.29 -19.27 9.11
N ASP A 163 2.82 -20.44 8.77
CA ASP A 163 3.11 -20.83 7.39
C ASP A 163 1.86 -21.37 6.69
N ILE A 164 1.12 -20.49 6.02
CA ILE A 164 -0.07 -20.88 5.23
C ILE A 164 0.28 -21.80 4.04
N PHE A 165 1.54 -21.80 3.57
CA PHE A 165 2.00 -22.72 2.53
C PHE A 165 2.30 -24.12 3.06
N ALA A 166 2.45 -24.30 4.38
CA ALA A 166 2.43 -25.63 5.00
C ALA A 166 1.01 -26.25 4.93
N LEU A 167 -0.02 -25.42 5.08
CA LEU A 167 -1.44 -25.82 4.95
C LEU A 167 -1.81 -26.25 3.52
N MET A 168 -1.19 -25.63 2.51
CA MET A 168 -1.43 -25.94 1.09
C MET A 168 -0.63 -27.14 0.57
N ARG A 169 0.40 -27.59 1.30
CA ARG A 169 1.29 -28.69 0.85
C ARG A 169 0.81 -30.09 1.20
N GLY A 170 -0.31 -30.22 1.91
CA GLY A 170 -0.94 -31.51 2.21
C GLY A 170 -0.13 -32.33 3.21
N SER A 171 -0.75 -32.64 4.34
CA SER A 171 -0.23 -33.61 5.30
C SER A 171 0.02 -34.95 4.59
N SER A 172 1.27 -35.43 4.64
CA SER A 172 1.60 -36.84 4.36
C SER A 172 1.38 -37.68 5.61
#